data_AF-A0A7C2Y5A9-F1
#
_entry.id   AF-A0A7C2Y5A9-F1
#
_cell.length_a   1.000
_cell.length_b   1.000
_cell.length_c   1.000
_cell.angle_alpha   90.00
_cell.angle_beta   90.00
_cell.angle_gamma   90.00
#
_symmetry.space_group_name_H-M   'P 1'
#
loop_
_entity.id
_entity.type
_entity.pdbx_description
1 polymer ?
#
loop_
_entity_poly.entity_id
_entity_poly.type
_entity_poly.pdbx_seq_one_letter_code
_entity_poly.pdbx_strand_id
1 'polypeptide(L)'
;MNKKKLIRKMAIPAAAIFVISIIVLSLENPLESNMYQKHVARLNEHVTALTQENQKYLAEIAGKIAALAAGEISASRFVAELQSEFLLENQKINQAKKYLWMSTQPGEFIFGVPAQVFARLNEGFDQNRDIISKDGNYKDRNDFLMRLVDQYDHIDFSGEGQTNWRLYKEQKKDYQYSRPRTFVLSAPVTNKAGTVDGILFLKVDDSVNDELYYSRHRAARSEIYNRLLAPLFGTFAFISGLFLWFLLPSWVYIDAQQRAVSNPAVWAFISLISLIFGLAIYLITRPSTMKSLHCPKCENQLNGAGMFCPHCGFDLSSTYCPQCQYPIKPEWSFCPNCRAEMTQRKSLETPPEPFKPPESSLEKATPVGD
;
A
#
# COMPACT_ATOMS: atom_id res chain seq x y z
N MET A 1 -6.48 -35.37 23.25
CA MET A 1 -5.84 -34.03 23.33
C MET A 1 -6.94 -32.97 23.45
N ASN A 2 -6.89 -32.09 24.46
CA ASN A 2 -8.03 -31.25 24.88
C ASN A 2 -8.26 -30.06 23.92
N LYS A 3 -9.39 -30.03 23.17
CA LYS A 3 -9.70 -29.02 22.13
C LYS A 3 -9.47 -27.57 22.60
N LYS A 4 -9.80 -27.26 23.86
CA LYS A 4 -9.59 -25.92 24.46
C LYS A 4 -8.11 -25.50 24.51
N LYS A 5 -7.20 -26.45 24.75
CA LYS A 5 -5.75 -26.21 24.83
C LYS A 5 -5.16 -25.93 23.44
N LEU A 6 -5.72 -26.51 22.39
CA LEU A 6 -5.31 -26.27 21.00
C LEU A 6 -5.78 -24.88 20.52
N ILE A 7 -7.04 -24.53 20.78
CA ILE A 7 -7.61 -23.22 20.42
C ILE A 7 -6.83 -22.10 21.11
N ARG A 8 -6.53 -22.24 22.41
CA ARG A 8 -5.73 -21.25 23.16
C ARG A 8 -4.31 -21.09 22.61
N LYS A 9 -3.68 -22.16 22.14
CA LYS A 9 -2.33 -22.13 21.54
C LYS A 9 -2.30 -21.39 20.20
N MET A 10 -3.40 -21.37 19.44
CA MET A 10 -3.49 -20.66 18.16
C MET A 10 -4.02 -19.23 18.32
N ALA A 11 -4.91 -18.97 19.28
CA ALA A 11 -5.51 -17.66 19.48
C ALA A 11 -4.55 -16.61 20.04
N ILE A 12 -3.63 -17.00 20.92
CA ILE A 12 -2.64 -16.08 21.52
C ILE A 12 -1.70 -15.45 20.47
N PRO A 13 -1.03 -16.22 19.57
CA PRO A 13 -0.17 -15.61 18.55
C PRO A 13 -0.98 -14.78 17.55
N ALA A 14 -2.20 -15.20 17.19
CA ALA A 14 -3.07 -14.40 16.31
C ALA A 14 -3.45 -13.05 16.93
N ALA A 15 -3.81 -13.03 18.21
CA ALA A 15 -4.09 -11.80 18.95
C ALA A 15 -2.85 -10.90 19.07
N ALA A 16 -1.67 -11.48 19.31
CA ALA A 16 -0.42 -10.74 19.37
C ALA A 16 -0.10 -10.07 18.02
N ILE A 17 -0.23 -10.80 16.90
CA ILE A 17 -0.04 -10.26 15.55
C ILE A 17 -1.02 -9.11 15.29
N PHE A 18 -2.30 -9.30 15.62
CA PHE A 18 -3.32 -8.27 15.42
C PHE A 18 -3.03 -6.98 16.21
N VAL A 19 -2.62 -7.11 17.47
CA VAL A 19 -2.24 -5.96 18.32
C VAL A 19 -1.00 -5.26 17.76
N ILE A 20 0.02 -6.01 17.33
CA ILE A 20 1.22 -5.44 16.71
C ILE A 20 0.86 -4.70 15.42
N SER A 21 0.00 -5.26 14.56
CA SER A 21 -0.47 -4.58 13.35
C SER A 21 -1.20 -3.28 13.65
N ILE A 22 -2.07 -3.25 14.68
CA ILE A 22 -2.75 -2.01 15.10
C ILE A 22 -1.75 -0.98 15.60
N ILE A 23 -0.75 -1.39 16.40
CA ILE A 23 0.28 -0.49 16.92
C ILE A 23 1.09 0.11 15.77
N VAL A 24 1.50 -0.70 14.79
CA VAL A 24 2.23 -0.23 13.60
C VAL A 24 1.40 0.81 12.84
N LEU A 25 0.15 0.50 12.50
CA LEU A 25 -0.75 1.41 11.79
C LEU A 25 -1.04 2.70 12.60
N SER A 26 -1.12 2.61 13.93
CA SER A 26 -1.38 3.75 14.80
C SER A 26 -0.17 4.67 14.94
N LEU A 27 1.05 4.13 14.84
CA LEU A 27 2.30 4.87 14.92
C LEU A 27 2.73 5.52 13.60
N GLU A 28 2.21 5.05 12.46
CA GLU A 28 2.54 5.59 11.13
C GLU A 28 2.16 7.08 11.00
N ASN A 29 0.91 7.43 11.27
CA ASN A 29 0.41 8.81 11.13
C ASN A 29 1.21 9.87 11.92
N PRO A 30 1.47 9.71 13.24
CA PRO A 30 2.20 10.71 14.01
C PRO A 30 3.67 10.81 13.60
N LEU A 31 4.34 9.69 13.28
CA LEU A 31 5.75 9.68 12.87
C LEU A 31 5.94 10.38 11.51
N GLU A 32 5.08 10.07 10.53
CA GLU A 32 5.10 10.75 9.24
C GLU A 32 4.90 12.26 9.40
N SER A 33 4.01 12.67 10.29
CA SER A 33 3.71 14.08 10.52
C SER A 33 4.93 14.84 11.07
N ASN A 34 5.62 14.30 12.08
CA ASN A 34 6.77 14.95 12.70
C ASN A 34 7.96 15.04 11.72
N MET A 35 8.25 13.97 10.98
CA MET A 35 9.31 13.99 9.97
C MET A 35 9.01 14.98 8.85
N TYR A 36 7.75 15.03 8.40
CA TYR A 36 7.33 16.02 7.42
C TYR A 36 7.49 17.45 7.94
N GLN A 37 7.11 17.72 9.20
CA GLN A 37 7.31 19.06 9.79
C GLN A 37 8.80 19.44 9.85
N LYS A 38 9.68 18.51 10.24
CA LYS A 38 11.13 18.73 10.21
C LYS A 38 11.66 18.98 8.80
N HIS A 39 11.13 18.25 7.81
CA HIS A 39 11.50 18.43 6.40
C HIS A 39 11.06 19.80 5.89
N VAL A 40 9.82 20.22 6.16
CA VAL A 40 9.30 21.54 5.81
C VAL A 40 10.08 22.66 6.52
N ALA A 41 10.46 22.46 7.79
CA ALA A 41 11.29 23.42 8.51
C ALA A 41 12.66 23.60 7.83
N ARG A 42 13.35 22.49 7.49
CA ARG A 42 14.62 22.53 6.76
C ARG A 42 14.48 23.21 5.39
N LEU A 43 13.41 22.91 4.65
CA LEU A 43 13.14 23.55 3.36
C LEU A 43 12.94 25.06 3.52
N ASN A 44 12.15 25.49 4.51
CA ASN A 44 11.91 26.91 4.76
C ASN A 44 13.19 27.64 5.18
N GLU A 45 14.00 27.04 6.04
CA GLU A 45 15.29 27.59 6.46
C GLU A 45 16.23 27.75 5.25
N HIS A 46 16.37 26.70 4.44
CA HIS A 46 17.19 26.70 3.23
C HIS A 46 16.74 27.77 2.22
N VAL A 47 15.45 27.79 1.87
CA VAL A 47 14.90 28.77 0.91
C VAL A 47 15.05 30.20 1.43
N THR A 48 14.86 30.42 2.73
CA THR A 48 15.02 31.75 3.34
C THR A 48 16.47 32.22 3.28
N ALA A 49 17.41 31.36 3.68
CA ALA A 49 18.84 31.64 3.63
C ALA A 49 19.30 31.93 2.19
N LEU A 50 18.92 31.06 1.25
CA LEU A 50 19.26 31.20 -0.16
C LEU A 50 18.65 32.48 -0.77
N THR A 51 17.41 32.81 -0.43
CA THR A 51 16.75 34.05 -0.88
C THR A 51 17.48 35.28 -0.35
N GLN A 52 17.80 35.30 0.94
CA GLN A 52 18.47 36.43 1.60
C GLN A 52 19.89 36.64 1.06
N GLU A 53 20.66 35.57 0.87
CA GLU A 53 21.99 35.59 0.28
C GLU A 53 21.95 36.18 -1.14
N ASN A 54 21.07 35.65 -2.00
CA ASN A 54 20.96 36.09 -3.38
C ASN A 54 20.37 37.51 -3.50
N GLN A 55 19.49 37.92 -2.58
CA GLN A 55 18.98 39.30 -2.55
C GLN A 55 20.09 40.30 -2.18
N LYS A 56 20.94 39.95 -1.21
CA LYS A 56 22.11 40.76 -0.86
C LYS A 56 23.10 40.85 -2.01
N TYR A 57 23.41 39.73 -2.65
CA TYR A 57 24.27 39.66 -3.83
C TYR A 57 23.72 40.53 -4.97
N LEU A 58 22.42 40.44 -5.25
CA LEU A 58 21.76 41.24 -6.27
C LEU A 58 21.84 42.75 -5.98
N ALA A 59 21.63 43.14 -4.73
CA ALA A 59 21.74 44.54 -4.30
C ALA A 59 23.18 45.07 -4.43
N GLU A 60 24.18 44.25 -4.12
CA GLU A 60 25.59 44.60 -4.30
C GLU A 60 25.93 44.83 -5.78
N ILE A 61 25.50 43.94 -6.67
CA ILE A 61 25.69 44.11 -8.11
C ILE A 61 24.96 45.36 -8.61
N ALA A 62 23.70 45.56 -8.21
CA ALA A 62 22.94 46.75 -8.59
C ALA A 62 23.65 48.05 -8.16
N GLY A 63 24.24 48.08 -6.96
CA GLY A 63 25.05 49.20 -6.48
C GLY A 63 26.34 49.41 -7.29
N LYS A 64 27.03 48.33 -7.70
CA LYS A 64 28.21 48.41 -8.57
C LYS A 64 27.83 48.94 -9.96
N ILE A 65 26.71 48.50 -10.52
CA ILE A 65 26.21 49.01 -11.82
C ILE A 65 25.80 50.47 -11.71
N ALA A 66 25.14 50.88 -10.63
CA ALA A 66 24.76 52.27 -10.39
C ALA A 66 25.96 53.25 -10.37
N ALA A 67 27.15 52.76 -10.04
CA ALA A 67 28.39 53.54 -10.07
C ALA A 67 28.95 53.75 -11.49
N LEU A 68 28.56 52.89 -12.45
CA LEU A 68 28.96 52.95 -13.85
C LEU A 68 28.10 53.97 -14.63
N ALA A 69 28.62 54.54 -15.71
CA ALA A 69 27.84 55.39 -16.60
C ALA A 69 26.91 54.56 -17.50
N ALA A 70 25.67 55.01 -17.71
CA ALA A 70 24.60 54.27 -18.40
C ALA A 70 24.94 53.75 -19.81
N GLY A 71 25.94 54.35 -20.50
CA GLY A 71 26.38 53.95 -21.84
C GLY A 71 27.53 52.93 -21.88
N GLU A 72 28.13 52.58 -20.74
CA GLU A 72 29.30 51.67 -20.68
C GLU A 72 28.95 50.28 -20.12
N ILE A 73 27.73 50.06 -19.66
CA ILE A 73 27.38 48.88 -18.85
C ILE A 73 27.61 47.57 -19.60
N SER A 74 27.05 47.41 -20.80
CA SER A 74 27.11 46.15 -21.57
C SER A 74 28.52 45.78 -22.06
N ALA A 75 29.39 46.77 -22.26
CA ALA A 75 30.78 46.59 -22.70
C ALA A 75 31.80 46.81 -21.57
N SER A 76 31.35 46.96 -20.32
CA SER A 76 32.22 47.25 -19.19
C SER A 76 33.08 46.04 -18.83
N ARG A 77 34.30 46.32 -18.36
CA ARG A 77 35.16 45.32 -17.70
C ARG A 77 34.42 44.57 -16.59
N PHE A 78 33.50 45.25 -15.90
CA PHE A 78 32.68 44.66 -14.85
C PHE A 78 31.80 43.52 -15.36
N VAL A 79 31.13 43.66 -16.50
CA VAL A 79 30.31 42.57 -17.08
C VAL A 79 31.18 41.38 -17.50
N ALA A 80 32.40 41.62 -17.99
CA ALA A 80 33.35 40.54 -18.29
C ALA A 80 33.82 39.80 -17.03
N GLU A 81 34.04 40.52 -15.92
CA GLU A 81 34.37 39.93 -14.62
C GLU A 81 33.20 39.10 -14.07
N LEU A 82 31.97 39.63 -14.12
CA LEU A 82 30.75 38.88 -13.77
C LEU A 82 30.60 37.61 -14.61
N GLN A 83 30.85 37.70 -15.92
CA GLN A 83 30.79 36.55 -16.82
C GLN A 83 31.76 35.44 -16.39
N SER A 84 32.98 35.81 -16.01
CA SER A 84 33.99 34.86 -15.52
C SER A 84 33.55 34.21 -14.20
N GLU A 85 33.08 35.01 -13.24
CA GLU A 85 32.61 34.54 -11.94
C GLU A 85 31.46 33.54 -12.08
N PHE A 86 30.43 33.88 -12.85
CA PHE A 86 29.27 33.02 -13.07
C PHE A 86 29.61 31.73 -13.82
N LEU A 87 30.57 31.76 -14.75
CA LEU A 87 31.03 30.54 -15.42
C LEU A 87 31.68 29.58 -14.42
N LEU A 88 32.51 30.10 -13.51
CA LEU A 88 33.14 29.30 -12.46
C LEU A 88 32.12 28.78 -11.44
N GLU A 89 31.14 29.59 -11.06
CA GLU A 89 30.06 29.16 -10.16
C GLU A 89 29.18 28.08 -10.79
N ASN A 90 28.69 28.31 -12.02
CA ASN A 90 27.79 27.37 -12.70
C ASN A 90 28.46 26.05 -13.13
N GLN A 91 29.79 25.95 -13.07
CA GLN A 91 30.52 24.68 -13.24
C GLN A 91 30.47 23.78 -12.01
N LYS A 92 30.16 24.33 -10.83
CA LYS A 92 30.12 23.54 -9.58
C LYS A 92 28.84 22.69 -9.56
N ILE A 93 29.03 21.38 -9.46
CA ILE A 93 27.93 20.39 -9.46
C ILE A 93 27.03 20.54 -8.21
N ASN A 94 27.60 21.01 -7.09
CA ASN A 94 26.94 21.05 -5.79
C ASN A 94 26.39 22.44 -5.43
N GLN A 95 26.20 23.34 -6.41
CA GLN A 95 25.70 24.70 -6.16
C GLN A 95 24.50 25.02 -7.06
N ALA A 96 23.59 25.84 -6.54
CA ALA A 96 22.47 26.36 -7.31
C ALA A 96 22.99 27.15 -8.52
N LYS A 97 22.42 26.88 -9.69
CA LYS A 97 22.77 27.61 -10.91
C LYS A 97 22.16 28.99 -10.88
N LYS A 98 22.91 29.99 -11.33
CA LYS A 98 22.46 31.39 -11.34
C LYS A 98 22.47 31.94 -12.76
N TYR A 99 21.46 32.76 -13.04
CA TYR A 99 21.30 33.47 -14.30
C TYR A 99 20.95 34.92 -14.00
N LEU A 100 21.83 35.84 -14.40
CA LEU A 100 21.69 37.27 -14.12
C LEU A 100 21.46 38.02 -15.43
N TRP A 101 20.49 38.93 -15.47
CA TRP A 101 20.33 39.83 -16.61
C TRP A 101 19.77 41.17 -16.20
N MET A 102 19.99 42.18 -17.04
CA MET A 102 19.44 43.51 -16.85
C MET A 102 18.63 43.91 -18.07
N SER A 103 17.48 44.53 -17.81
CA SER A 103 16.63 45.13 -18.83
C SER A 103 16.30 46.57 -18.47
N THR A 104 16.08 47.41 -19.46
CA THR A 104 15.59 48.78 -19.28
C THR A 104 14.17 48.78 -18.73
N GLN A 105 13.66 49.93 -18.27
CA GLN A 105 12.26 50.05 -17.85
C GLN A 105 11.24 49.65 -18.94
N PRO A 106 11.44 49.98 -20.23
CA PRO A 106 10.62 49.45 -21.34
C PRO A 106 10.71 47.93 -21.57
N GLY A 107 11.62 47.22 -20.87
CA GLY A 107 11.83 45.79 -21.05
C GLY A 107 12.82 45.43 -22.17
N GLU A 108 13.63 46.38 -22.62
CA GLU A 108 14.71 46.12 -23.58
C GLU A 108 15.90 45.48 -22.88
N PHE A 109 16.43 44.40 -23.43
CA PHE A 109 17.56 43.66 -22.86
C PHE A 109 18.86 44.46 -22.98
N ILE A 110 19.62 44.58 -21.88
CA ILE A 110 20.90 45.30 -21.84
C ILE A 110 22.07 44.31 -21.86
N PHE A 111 22.09 43.37 -20.92
CA PHE A 111 23.10 42.32 -20.84
C PHE A 111 22.58 41.13 -20.03
N GLY A 112 23.26 39.99 -20.14
CA GLY A 112 22.95 38.80 -19.38
C GLY A 112 24.14 37.88 -19.25
N VAL A 113 24.17 37.12 -18.16
CA VAL A 113 25.24 36.22 -17.76
C VAL A 113 24.61 34.88 -17.34
N PRO A 114 24.91 33.75 -18.02
CA PRO A 114 25.92 33.61 -19.08
C PRO A 114 25.53 34.21 -20.44
N ALA A 115 26.44 34.98 -21.05
CA ALA A 115 26.19 35.73 -22.28
C ALA A 115 25.70 34.87 -23.45
N GLN A 116 26.27 33.68 -23.64
CA GLN A 116 25.86 32.76 -24.73
C GLN A 116 24.40 32.31 -24.60
N VAL A 117 23.95 32.05 -23.36
CA VAL A 117 22.58 31.60 -23.07
C VAL A 117 21.60 32.73 -23.40
N PHE A 118 21.88 33.93 -22.90
CA PHE A 118 21.03 35.08 -23.16
C PHE A 118 21.06 35.52 -24.63
N ALA A 119 22.20 35.46 -25.31
CA ALA A 119 22.29 35.76 -26.73
C ALA A 119 21.37 34.84 -27.55
N ARG A 120 21.46 33.53 -27.33
CA ARG A 120 20.61 32.52 -28.00
C ARG A 120 19.12 32.78 -27.76
N LEU A 121 18.72 33.03 -26.51
CA LEU A 121 17.31 33.24 -26.18
C LEU A 121 16.78 34.56 -26.74
N ASN A 122 17.56 35.63 -26.69
CA ASN A 122 17.17 36.91 -27.26
C ASN A 122 17.05 36.83 -28.79
N GLU A 123 18.01 36.21 -29.46
CA GLU A 123 17.95 35.98 -30.91
C GLU A 123 16.71 35.14 -31.28
N GLY A 124 16.46 34.05 -30.55
CA GLY A 124 15.25 33.24 -30.75
C GLY A 124 13.96 34.02 -30.51
N PHE A 125 13.92 34.91 -29.52
CA PHE A 125 12.79 35.81 -29.27
C PHE A 125 12.60 36.80 -30.42
N ASP A 126 13.67 37.40 -30.93
CA ASP A 126 13.63 38.39 -32.00
C ASP A 126 13.19 37.79 -33.33
N GLN A 127 13.72 36.62 -33.68
CA GLN A 127 13.32 35.88 -34.89
C GLN A 127 11.85 35.46 -34.86
N ASN A 128 11.29 35.18 -33.67
CA ASN A 128 9.95 34.63 -33.50
C ASN A 128 8.97 35.62 -32.82
N ARG A 129 9.29 36.91 -32.78
CA ARG A 129 8.57 37.92 -32.00
C ARG A 129 7.08 37.98 -32.33
N ASP A 130 6.72 37.87 -33.60
CA ASP A 130 5.34 37.89 -34.06
C ASP A 130 4.53 36.68 -33.59
N ILE A 131 5.17 35.50 -33.53
CA ILE A 131 4.53 34.26 -33.08
C ILE A 131 4.36 34.31 -31.56
N ILE A 132 5.44 34.65 -30.84
CA ILE A 132 5.47 34.72 -29.37
C ILE A 132 4.42 35.71 -28.84
N SER A 133 4.29 36.88 -29.48
CA SER A 133 3.33 37.91 -29.08
C SER A 133 1.87 37.52 -29.37
N LYS A 134 1.60 36.79 -30.46
CA LYS A 134 0.24 36.32 -30.80
C LYS A 134 -0.21 35.14 -29.94
N ASP A 135 0.73 34.29 -29.53
CA ASP A 135 0.45 33.08 -28.75
C ASP A 135 -0.04 33.36 -27.32
N GLY A 136 0.24 34.54 -26.77
CA GLY A 136 -0.16 34.95 -25.41
C GLY A 136 0.50 34.16 -24.28
N ASN A 137 1.44 33.25 -24.57
CA ASN A 137 2.13 32.43 -23.57
C ASN A 137 3.14 33.24 -22.74
N TYR A 138 3.70 34.30 -23.33
CA TYR A 138 4.67 35.19 -22.69
C TYR A 138 4.16 36.63 -22.78
N LYS A 139 4.24 37.35 -21.66
CA LYS A 139 3.80 38.74 -21.60
C LYS A 139 4.74 39.68 -22.36
N ASP A 140 6.04 39.48 -22.17
CA ASP A 140 7.10 40.31 -22.72
C ASP A 140 8.42 39.52 -22.79
N ARG A 141 9.49 40.16 -23.26
CA ARG A 141 10.82 39.56 -23.34
C ARG A 141 11.33 39.09 -21.97
N ASN A 142 11.05 39.81 -20.89
CA ASN A 142 11.50 39.44 -19.57
C ASN A 142 10.77 38.19 -19.06
N ASP A 143 9.46 38.08 -19.27
CA ASP A 143 8.70 36.87 -18.95
C ASP A 143 9.18 35.67 -19.78
N PHE A 144 9.55 35.89 -21.04
CA PHE A 144 10.18 34.88 -21.89
C PHE A 144 11.52 34.39 -21.32
N LEU A 145 12.46 35.29 -21.03
CA LEU A 145 13.75 34.94 -20.44
C LEU A 145 13.58 34.26 -19.08
N MET A 146 12.71 34.80 -18.22
CA MET A 146 12.45 34.30 -16.88
C MET A 146 11.98 32.85 -16.87
N ARG A 147 11.19 32.42 -17.85
CA ARG A 147 10.67 31.05 -17.93
C ARG A 147 11.61 30.07 -18.62
N LEU A 148 12.53 30.55 -19.46
CA LEU A 148 13.28 29.70 -20.39
C LEU A 148 14.78 29.63 -20.12
N VAL A 149 15.34 30.56 -19.34
CA VAL A 149 16.81 30.68 -19.19
C VAL A 149 17.49 29.48 -18.54
N ASP A 150 16.79 28.74 -17.69
CA ASP A 150 17.24 27.51 -17.04
C ASP A 150 17.07 26.25 -17.90
N GLN A 151 16.30 26.33 -18.99
CA GLN A 151 15.97 25.21 -19.89
C GLN A 151 16.42 25.46 -21.32
N TYR A 152 17.30 26.42 -21.51
CA TYR A 152 17.78 26.89 -22.82
C TYR A 152 18.38 25.79 -23.69
N ASP A 153 18.90 24.72 -23.08
CA ASP A 153 19.48 23.55 -23.73
C ASP A 153 18.42 22.66 -24.40
N HIS A 154 17.20 22.67 -23.88
CA HIS A 154 16.07 21.90 -24.40
C HIS A 154 15.26 22.63 -25.47
N ILE A 155 15.58 23.89 -25.77
CA ILE A 155 14.81 24.73 -26.69
C ILE A 155 15.44 24.71 -28.07
N ASP A 156 14.69 24.22 -29.06
CA ASP A 156 15.09 24.27 -30.47
C ASP A 156 14.32 25.37 -31.21
N PHE A 157 15.06 26.35 -31.76
CA PHE A 157 14.52 27.44 -32.55
C PHE A 157 14.58 27.19 -34.07
N SER A 158 15.14 26.06 -34.51
CA SER A 158 15.40 25.79 -35.94
C SER A 158 14.20 25.24 -36.73
N GLY A 159 13.12 24.83 -36.05
CA GLY A 159 11.95 24.24 -36.71
C GLY A 159 10.96 25.30 -37.21
N GLU A 160 10.75 25.39 -38.52
CA GLU A 160 9.68 26.22 -39.11
C GLU A 160 8.32 25.84 -38.54
N GLY A 161 7.64 26.81 -37.93
CA GLY A 161 6.30 26.64 -37.34
C GLY A 161 6.24 25.79 -36.06
N GLN A 162 7.38 25.33 -35.53
CA GLN A 162 7.40 24.50 -34.32
C GLN A 162 7.54 25.36 -33.07
N THR A 163 6.56 25.23 -32.17
CA THR A 163 6.51 26.00 -30.93
C THR A 163 7.23 25.26 -29.81
N ASN A 164 8.45 24.82 -30.06
CA ASN A 164 9.22 23.93 -29.16
C ASN A 164 9.67 24.65 -27.87
N TRP A 165 9.64 25.99 -27.85
CA TRP A 165 9.80 26.80 -26.63
C TRP A 165 8.57 26.79 -25.72
N ARG A 166 7.40 26.33 -26.18
CA ARG A 166 6.22 26.11 -25.34
C ARG A 166 6.45 24.83 -24.53
N LEU A 167 7.20 24.92 -23.45
CA LEU A 167 7.52 23.81 -22.55
C LEU A 167 6.25 23.34 -21.80
N TYR A 168 5.30 22.72 -22.50
CA TYR A 168 4.06 22.18 -21.93
C TYR A 168 4.29 21.01 -20.95
N LYS A 169 5.50 20.43 -20.95
CA LYS A 169 5.80 19.21 -20.18
C LYS A 169 6.04 19.46 -18.68
N GLU A 170 6.21 20.69 -18.23
CA GLU A 170 6.55 20.96 -16.82
C GLU A 170 5.36 21.02 -15.87
N GLN A 171 4.18 21.44 -16.35
CA GLN A 171 2.96 21.42 -15.52
C GLN A 171 2.56 20.01 -15.04
N LYS A 172 3.05 18.94 -15.69
CA LYS A 172 2.70 17.56 -15.31
C LYS A 172 3.60 16.95 -14.22
N LYS A 173 4.64 17.64 -13.72
CA LYS A 173 5.57 17.08 -12.71
C LYS A 173 5.45 17.67 -11.30
N ASP A 174 4.61 18.68 -11.08
CA ASP A 174 4.57 19.39 -9.79
C ASP A 174 3.96 18.62 -8.61
N TYR A 175 3.21 17.53 -8.83
CA TYR A 175 2.67 16.72 -7.72
C TYR A 175 3.78 16.15 -6.79
N GLN A 176 5.01 16.09 -7.28
CA GLN A 176 6.15 15.55 -6.54
C GLN A 176 6.85 16.58 -5.67
N TYR A 177 6.60 17.88 -5.87
CA TYR A 177 7.27 18.96 -5.16
C TYR A 177 6.30 19.79 -4.32
N SER A 178 6.75 20.27 -3.17
CA SER A 178 5.99 21.15 -2.29
C SER A 178 6.06 22.62 -2.74
N ARG A 179 7.11 23.00 -3.47
CA ARG A 179 7.38 24.35 -4.00
C ARG A 179 8.22 24.28 -5.29
N PRO A 180 8.19 25.32 -6.14
CA PRO A 180 9.10 25.41 -7.28
C PRO A 180 10.56 25.50 -6.80
N ARG A 181 11.46 24.78 -7.49
CA ARG A 181 12.91 24.76 -7.23
C ARG A 181 13.63 26.00 -7.77
N THR A 182 12.97 26.69 -8.69
CA THR A 182 13.48 27.91 -9.32
C THR A 182 12.72 29.12 -8.81
N PHE A 183 13.41 30.22 -8.55
CA PHE A 183 12.79 31.49 -8.21
C PHE A 183 13.60 32.65 -8.80
N VAL A 184 12.97 33.82 -8.86
CA VAL A 184 13.54 35.01 -9.51
C VAL A 184 13.49 36.17 -8.53
N LEU A 185 14.63 36.83 -8.39
CA LEU A 185 14.78 38.06 -7.63
C LEU A 185 14.98 39.21 -8.61
N SER A 186 14.57 40.41 -8.20
CA SER A 186 14.81 41.62 -8.98
C SER A 186 15.23 42.79 -8.09
N ALA A 187 16.04 43.69 -8.63
CA ALA A 187 16.47 44.92 -7.98
C ALA A 187 16.49 46.06 -9.01
N PRO A 188 15.93 47.25 -8.68
CA PRO A 188 16.05 48.41 -9.55
C PRO A 188 17.51 48.89 -9.56
N VAL A 189 17.97 49.33 -10.73
CA VAL A 189 19.28 49.97 -10.90
C VAL A 189 19.03 51.45 -11.15
N THR A 190 19.63 52.31 -10.32
CA THR A 190 19.52 53.76 -10.43
C THR A 190 20.82 54.36 -10.94
N ASN A 191 20.74 55.42 -11.74
CA ASN A 191 21.93 56.21 -12.07
C ASN A 191 22.35 57.15 -10.92
N LYS A 192 23.46 57.87 -11.14
CA LYS A 192 23.98 58.89 -10.23
C LYS A 192 23.01 60.05 -9.95
N ALA A 193 22.01 60.27 -10.82
CA ALA A 193 20.97 61.27 -10.63
C ALA A 193 19.74 60.73 -9.85
N GLY A 194 19.75 59.43 -9.50
CA GLY A 194 18.66 58.78 -8.76
C GLY A 194 17.49 58.32 -9.63
N THR A 195 17.58 58.41 -10.97
CA THR A 195 16.54 57.86 -11.85
C THR A 195 16.82 56.38 -12.13
N VAL A 196 15.76 55.57 -12.24
CA VAL A 196 15.87 54.12 -12.50
C VAL A 196 16.20 53.89 -13.97
N ASP A 197 17.42 53.41 -14.24
CA ASP A 197 17.90 53.09 -15.59
C ASP A 197 17.38 51.71 -16.07
N GLY A 198 17.09 50.81 -15.13
CA GLY A 198 16.59 49.47 -15.46
C GLY A 198 16.33 48.60 -14.24
N ILE A 199 16.03 47.34 -14.51
CA ILE A 199 15.80 46.31 -13.51
C ILE A 199 16.81 45.19 -13.75
N LEU A 200 17.53 44.85 -12.70
CA LEU A 200 18.42 43.70 -12.65
C LEU A 200 17.63 42.50 -12.11
N PHE A 201 17.74 41.36 -12.78
CA PHE A 201 17.06 40.13 -12.45
C PHE A 201 18.09 39.03 -12.18
N LEU A 202 17.80 38.20 -11.20
CA LEU A 202 18.58 37.01 -10.87
C LEU A 202 17.63 35.82 -10.72
N LYS A 203 17.71 34.89 -11.66
CA LYS A 203 17.07 33.58 -11.54
C LYS A 203 18.04 32.62 -10.87
N VAL A 204 17.53 31.92 -9.86
CA VAL A 204 18.26 30.87 -9.15
C VAL A 204 17.54 29.56 -9.43
N ASP A 205 18.30 28.57 -9.91
CA ASP A 205 17.87 27.18 -10.06
C ASP A 205 18.57 26.30 -9.03
N ASP A 206 17.83 25.91 -8.00
CA ASP A 206 18.30 25.07 -6.91
C ASP A 206 17.99 23.57 -7.15
N SER A 207 18.01 23.16 -8.42
CA SER A 207 17.78 21.76 -8.84
C SER A 207 18.75 20.76 -8.22
N VAL A 208 19.92 21.19 -7.76
CA VAL A 208 20.91 20.38 -7.03
C VAL A 208 20.36 19.87 -5.69
N ASN A 209 19.44 20.61 -5.08
CA ASN A 209 18.81 20.29 -3.80
C ASN A 209 17.40 19.72 -3.98
N ASP A 210 17.11 19.05 -5.09
CA ASP A 210 15.75 18.63 -5.47
C ASP A 210 15.03 17.80 -4.40
N GLU A 211 15.74 16.97 -3.64
CA GLU A 211 15.19 16.18 -2.54
C GLU A 211 14.57 17.04 -1.43
N LEU A 212 15.10 18.24 -1.18
CA LEU A 212 14.57 19.17 -0.17
C LEU A 212 13.18 19.70 -0.57
N TYR A 213 12.87 19.74 -1.87
CA TYR A 213 11.61 20.29 -2.38
C TYR A 213 10.50 19.25 -2.46
N TYR A 214 10.73 17.99 -2.08
CA TYR A 214 9.74 16.93 -2.25
C TYR A 214 8.44 17.14 -1.44
N SER A 215 7.33 16.65 -2.00
CA SER A 215 6.01 16.69 -1.37
C SER A 215 5.92 15.70 -0.20
N ARG A 216 4.93 15.90 0.67
CA ARG A 216 4.68 15.08 1.88
C ARG A 216 4.79 13.58 1.61
N HIS A 217 4.19 13.11 0.53
CA HIS A 217 4.13 11.68 0.20
C HIS A 217 5.50 11.08 -0.14
N ARG A 218 6.41 11.88 -0.72
CA ARG A 218 7.75 11.41 -1.09
C ARG A 218 8.73 11.57 0.06
N ALA A 219 8.63 12.67 0.81
CA ALA A 219 9.44 12.93 1.99
C ALA A 219 9.15 11.93 3.15
N ALA A 220 7.89 11.55 3.35
CA ALA A 220 7.51 10.61 4.42
C ALA A 220 7.88 9.15 4.09
N ARG A 221 7.90 8.77 2.81
CA ARG A 221 8.09 7.39 2.36
C ARG A 221 9.56 6.92 2.42
N SER A 222 10.55 7.81 2.33
CA SER A 222 11.91 7.44 1.91
C SER A 222 12.78 6.73 2.95
N GLU A 223 12.78 7.08 4.24
CA GLU A 223 13.85 6.62 5.15
C GLU A 223 13.49 5.50 6.13
N ILE A 224 12.39 5.61 6.88
CA ILE A 224 12.09 4.65 7.97
C ILE A 224 11.04 3.63 7.55
N TYR A 225 9.99 4.09 6.85
CA TYR A 225 8.91 3.21 6.39
C TYR A 225 9.44 2.14 5.44
N ASN A 226 10.12 2.53 4.36
CA ASN A 226 10.64 1.58 3.38
C ASN A 226 11.71 0.63 3.95
N ARG A 227 12.55 1.08 4.89
CA ARG A 227 13.67 0.28 5.41
C ARG A 227 13.28 -0.70 6.51
N LEU A 228 12.30 -0.35 7.35
CA LEU A 228 11.96 -1.11 8.54
C LEU A 228 10.49 -1.53 8.56
N LEU A 229 9.55 -0.59 8.44
CA LEU A 229 8.13 -0.88 8.68
C LEU A 229 7.47 -1.62 7.52
N ALA A 230 7.75 -1.25 6.27
CA ALA A 230 7.22 -1.89 5.07
C ALA A 230 7.61 -3.37 4.93
N PRO A 231 8.89 -3.78 5.10
CA PRO A 231 9.25 -5.20 5.04
C PRO A 231 8.68 -5.98 6.23
N LEU A 232 8.63 -5.39 7.43
CA LEU A 232 8.01 -6.04 8.59
C LEU A 232 6.51 -6.23 8.37
N PHE A 233 5.79 -5.19 7.93
CA PHE A 233 4.36 -5.28 7.62
C PHE A 233 4.09 -6.29 6.51
N GLY A 234 4.87 -6.26 5.42
CA GLY A 234 4.75 -7.23 4.33
C GLY A 234 5.00 -8.67 4.77
N THR A 235 6.01 -8.92 5.61
CA THR A 235 6.31 -10.26 6.13
C THR A 235 5.25 -10.75 7.12
N PHE A 236 4.78 -9.91 8.04
CA PHE A 236 3.69 -10.27 8.96
C PHE A 236 2.37 -10.50 8.23
N ALA A 237 2.02 -9.66 7.25
CA ALA A 237 0.83 -9.84 6.42
C ALA A 237 0.91 -11.14 5.60
N PHE A 238 2.08 -11.45 5.05
CA PHE A 238 2.33 -12.69 4.32
C PHE A 238 2.20 -13.93 5.22
N ILE A 239 2.84 -13.93 6.40
CA ILE A 239 2.75 -15.03 7.37
C ILE A 239 1.31 -15.21 7.87
N SER A 240 0.62 -14.11 8.18
CA SER A 240 -0.78 -14.12 8.60
C SER A 240 -1.70 -14.64 7.49
N GLY A 241 -1.48 -14.21 6.25
CA GLY A 241 -2.17 -14.69 5.06
C GLY A 241 -1.97 -16.19 4.86
N LEU A 242 -0.73 -16.68 4.91
CA LEU A 242 -0.43 -18.12 4.84
C LEU A 242 -1.08 -18.90 5.98
N PHE A 243 -1.01 -18.39 7.20
CA PHE A 243 -1.63 -19.03 8.37
C PHE A 243 -3.13 -19.18 8.18
N LEU A 244 -3.84 -18.12 7.77
CA LEU A 244 -5.27 -18.17 7.48
C LEU A 244 -5.60 -19.06 6.27
N TRP A 245 -4.74 -19.05 5.25
CA TRP A 245 -4.87 -19.87 4.04
C TRP A 245 -4.85 -21.37 4.32
N PHE A 246 -4.08 -21.82 5.32
CA PHE A 246 -4.05 -23.23 5.73
C PHE A 246 -5.03 -23.56 6.88
N LEU A 247 -5.30 -22.60 7.76
CA LEU A 247 -6.21 -22.78 8.89
C LEU A 247 -7.64 -23.07 8.42
N LEU A 248 -8.12 -22.35 7.40
CA LEU A 248 -9.48 -22.48 6.89
C LEU A 248 -9.73 -23.88 6.24
N PRO A 249 -8.90 -24.37 5.31
CA PRO A 249 -8.99 -25.75 4.79
C PRO A 249 -8.86 -26.81 5.89
N SER A 250 -7.97 -26.59 6.86
CA SER A 250 -7.82 -27.51 8.00
C SER A 250 -9.09 -27.57 8.84
N TRP A 251 -9.75 -26.44 9.07
CA TRP A 251 -11.03 -26.38 9.76
C TRP A 251 -12.14 -27.07 8.96
N VAL A 252 -12.23 -26.81 7.64
CA VAL A 252 -13.19 -27.48 6.74
C VAL A 252 -12.98 -29.00 6.76
N TYR A 253 -11.74 -29.48 6.71
CA TYR A 253 -11.42 -30.90 6.80
C TYR A 253 -11.93 -31.52 8.11
N ILE A 254 -11.65 -30.87 9.24
CA ILE A 254 -12.06 -31.36 10.56
C ILE A 254 -13.60 -31.35 10.71
N ASP A 255 -14.28 -30.30 10.23
CA ASP A 255 -15.75 -30.20 10.26
C ASP A 255 -16.38 -31.26 9.34
N ALA A 256 -15.83 -31.47 8.14
CA ALA A 256 -16.32 -32.48 7.19
C ALA A 256 -16.15 -33.90 7.74
N GLN A 257 -15.05 -34.20 8.42
CA GLN A 257 -14.85 -35.47 9.12
C GLN A 257 -15.89 -35.69 10.24
N GLN A 258 -16.18 -34.66 11.04
CA GLN A 258 -17.16 -34.74 12.13
C GLN A 258 -18.60 -34.91 11.62
N ARG A 259 -18.90 -34.39 10.42
CA ARG A 259 -20.21 -34.46 9.75
C ARG A 259 -20.37 -35.66 8.81
N ALA A 260 -19.43 -36.60 8.78
CA ALA A 260 -19.49 -37.78 7.91
C ALA A 260 -19.49 -37.49 6.40
N VAL A 261 -19.11 -36.29 5.96
CA VAL A 261 -19.19 -35.93 4.54
C VAL A 261 -18.24 -36.81 3.75
N SER A 262 -18.71 -37.36 2.62
CA SER A 262 -17.87 -38.16 1.72
C SER A 262 -16.69 -37.33 1.24
N ASN A 263 -15.48 -37.90 1.32
CA ASN A 263 -14.22 -37.29 0.91
C ASN A 263 -13.91 -35.90 1.54
N PRO A 264 -13.67 -35.83 2.86
CA PRO A 264 -13.34 -34.57 3.56
C PRO A 264 -12.14 -33.79 2.97
N ALA A 265 -11.17 -34.50 2.40
CA ALA A 265 -9.99 -33.90 1.78
C ALA A 265 -10.32 -33.08 0.53
N VAL A 266 -11.32 -33.48 -0.26
CA VAL A 266 -11.76 -32.77 -1.46
C VAL A 266 -12.34 -31.41 -1.08
N TRP A 267 -13.18 -31.36 -0.04
CA TRP A 267 -13.76 -30.11 0.45
C TRP A 267 -12.73 -29.14 1.00
N ALA A 268 -11.72 -29.66 1.71
CA ALA A 268 -10.59 -28.87 2.16
C ALA A 268 -9.78 -28.30 0.97
N PHE A 269 -9.53 -29.12 -0.06
CA PHE A 269 -8.79 -28.71 -1.26
C PHE A 269 -9.54 -27.67 -2.09
N ILE A 270 -10.85 -27.83 -2.28
CA ILE A 270 -11.70 -26.84 -2.95
C ILE A 270 -11.64 -25.52 -2.18
N SER A 271 -11.75 -25.56 -0.85
CA SER A 271 -11.66 -24.37 0.01
C SER A 271 -10.26 -23.74 0.00
N LEU A 272 -9.20 -24.52 -0.24
CA LEU A 272 -7.82 -24.02 -0.37
C LEU A 272 -7.64 -23.19 -1.65
N ILE A 273 -8.19 -23.64 -2.78
CA ILE A 273 -8.01 -22.96 -4.08
C ILE A 273 -8.96 -21.77 -4.22
N SER A 274 -10.21 -21.96 -3.81
CA SER A 274 -11.29 -20.99 -4.09
C SER A 274 -11.68 -20.12 -2.90
N LEU A 275 -11.03 -20.34 -1.75
CA LEU A 275 -11.15 -19.58 -0.50
C LEU A 275 -12.62 -19.37 -0.09
N ILE A 276 -13.18 -18.19 -0.39
CA ILE A 276 -14.55 -17.80 -0.03
C ILE A 276 -15.58 -18.64 -0.78
N PHE A 277 -15.37 -18.95 -2.06
CA PHE A 277 -16.34 -19.71 -2.85
C PHE A 277 -16.44 -21.17 -2.40
N GLY A 278 -15.30 -21.81 -2.16
CA GLY A 278 -15.25 -23.18 -1.65
C GLY A 278 -15.84 -23.31 -0.26
N LEU A 279 -15.57 -22.33 0.61
CA LEU A 279 -16.19 -22.26 1.92
C LEU A 279 -17.71 -22.08 1.82
N ALA A 280 -18.19 -21.16 0.97
CA ALA A 280 -19.63 -20.91 0.81
C ALA A 280 -20.36 -22.15 0.32
N ILE A 281 -19.83 -22.82 -0.72
CA ILE A 281 -20.40 -24.06 -1.24
C ILE A 281 -20.41 -25.13 -0.15
N TYR A 282 -19.30 -25.34 0.55
CA TYR A 282 -19.21 -26.29 1.66
C TYR A 282 -20.25 -26.00 2.75
N LEU A 283 -20.42 -24.74 3.16
CA LEU A 283 -21.39 -24.35 4.19
C LEU A 283 -22.84 -24.57 3.76
N ILE A 284 -23.14 -24.49 2.46
CA ILE A 284 -24.46 -24.76 1.89
C ILE A 284 -24.71 -26.27 1.79
N THR A 285 -23.71 -27.03 1.34
CA THR A 285 -23.86 -28.48 1.09
C THR A 285 -23.64 -29.33 2.34
N ARG A 286 -23.04 -28.78 3.41
CA ARG A 286 -22.78 -29.56 4.62
C ARG A 286 -24.09 -29.99 5.30
N PRO A 287 -24.18 -31.23 5.79
CA PRO A 287 -25.29 -31.67 6.63
C PRO A 287 -25.37 -30.83 7.90
N SER A 288 -26.58 -30.47 8.35
CA SER A 288 -26.81 -29.71 9.59
C SER A 288 -26.50 -30.53 10.85
N THR A 289 -26.68 -31.85 10.77
CA THR A 289 -26.47 -32.81 11.87
C THR A 289 -25.01 -33.29 11.95
N MET A 290 -24.43 -33.19 13.14
CA MET A 290 -23.18 -33.89 13.46
C MET A 290 -23.46 -35.39 13.64
N LYS A 291 -22.47 -36.26 13.45
CA LYS A 291 -22.62 -37.70 13.77
C LYS A 291 -23.05 -37.85 15.23
N SER A 292 -24.33 -38.12 15.48
CA SER A 292 -24.84 -38.50 16.78
C SER A 292 -24.94 -40.00 16.89
N LEU A 293 -24.41 -40.55 17.98
CA LEU A 293 -24.69 -41.92 18.35
C LEU A 293 -26.12 -41.96 18.92
N HIS A 294 -26.92 -42.90 18.47
CA HIS A 294 -28.27 -43.14 18.99
C HIS A 294 -28.28 -44.44 19.79
N CYS A 295 -29.09 -44.48 20.86
CA CYS A 295 -29.26 -45.72 21.61
C CYS A 295 -30.07 -46.73 20.77
N PRO A 296 -29.60 -47.98 20.60
CA PRO A 296 -30.34 -48.98 19.80
C PRO A 296 -31.64 -49.46 20.47
N LYS A 297 -31.83 -49.19 21.78
CA LYS A 297 -33.02 -49.61 22.53
C LYS A 297 -34.10 -48.52 22.61
N CYS A 298 -33.72 -47.25 22.80
CA CYS A 298 -34.67 -46.16 23.02
C CYS A 298 -34.55 -45.01 22.01
N GLU A 299 -33.65 -45.11 21.04
CA GLU A 299 -33.40 -44.16 19.94
C GLU A 299 -33.00 -42.73 20.33
N ASN A 300 -32.96 -42.42 21.63
CA ASN A 300 -32.51 -41.14 22.13
C ASN A 300 -31.04 -40.87 21.75
N GLN A 301 -30.76 -39.59 21.47
CA GLN A 301 -29.45 -39.11 21.10
C GLN A 301 -28.47 -39.21 22.29
N LEU A 302 -27.30 -39.82 22.06
CA LEU A 302 -26.26 -40.00 23.06
C LEU A 302 -25.22 -38.88 22.93
N ASN A 303 -25.15 -38.02 23.94
CA ASN A 303 -24.18 -36.93 24.02
C ASN A 303 -22.89 -37.39 24.72
N GLY A 304 -22.18 -38.36 24.14
CA GLY A 304 -20.84 -38.77 24.59
C GLY A 304 -20.63 -40.28 24.81
N ALA A 305 -19.43 -40.63 25.26
CA ALA A 305 -19.02 -42.00 25.56
C ALA A 305 -19.35 -42.34 27.03
N GLY A 306 -20.50 -42.97 27.24
CA GLY A 306 -20.88 -43.57 28.53
C GLY A 306 -21.15 -45.06 28.34
N MET A 307 -20.81 -45.88 29.34
CA MET A 307 -21.08 -47.33 29.29
C MET A 307 -22.57 -47.66 29.40
N PHE A 308 -23.42 -46.71 29.79
CA PHE A 308 -24.87 -46.88 29.86
C PHE A 308 -25.61 -45.68 29.24
N CYS A 309 -26.75 -45.94 28.63
CA CYS A 309 -27.63 -44.90 28.10
C CYS A 309 -28.28 -44.11 29.26
N PRO A 310 -28.15 -42.78 29.33
CA PRO A 310 -28.73 -41.98 30.40
C PRO A 310 -30.27 -41.91 30.36
N HIS A 311 -30.89 -42.27 29.22
CA HIS A 311 -32.33 -42.22 29.04
C HIS A 311 -33.04 -43.53 29.36
N CYS A 312 -32.41 -44.69 29.13
CA CYS A 312 -33.07 -45.99 29.29
C CYS A 312 -32.24 -47.03 30.07
N GLY A 313 -31.02 -46.70 30.50
CA GLY A 313 -30.12 -47.62 31.20
C GLY A 313 -29.54 -48.74 30.34
N PHE A 314 -29.76 -48.73 29.02
CA PHE A 314 -29.21 -49.75 28.12
C PHE A 314 -27.68 -49.76 28.16
N ASP A 315 -27.10 -50.95 28.27
CA ASP A 315 -25.65 -51.15 28.28
C ASP A 315 -25.07 -50.90 26.88
N LEU A 316 -24.24 -49.87 26.79
CA LEU A 316 -23.54 -49.43 25.59
C LEU A 316 -22.07 -49.86 25.61
N SER A 317 -21.62 -50.62 26.62
CA SER A 317 -20.24 -51.08 26.76
C SER A 317 -19.75 -51.88 25.55
N SER A 318 -20.65 -52.61 24.86
CA SER A 318 -20.35 -53.34 23.62
C SER A 318 -20.08 -52.45 22.41
N THR A 319 -20.47 -51.16 22.47
CA THR A 319 -20.28 -50.17 21.41
C THR A 319 -18.95 -49.41 21.57
N TYR A 320 -18.25 -49.60 22.68
CA TYR A 320 -16.98 -48.94 22.97
C TYR A 320 -15.89 -49.96 23.30
N CYS A 321 -14.65 -49.71 22.89
CA CYS A 321 -13.54 -50.55 23.27
C CYS A 321 -13.34 -50.53 24.80
N PRO A 322 -13.27 -51.68 25.49
CA PRO A 322 -13.13 -51.73 26.94
C PRO A 322 -11.80 -51.14 27.44
N GLN A 323 -10.77 -51.13 26.60
CA GLN A 323 -9.43 -50.66 26.97
C GLN A 323 -9.24 -49.14 26.77
N CYS A 324 -9.80 -48.56 25.70
CA CYS A 324 -9.56 -47.15 25.36
C CYS A 324 -10.81 -46.31 25.13
N GLN A 325 -12.01 -46.90 25.30
CA GLN A 325 -13.32 -46.26 25.13
C GLN A 325 -13.53 -45.65 23.73
N TYR A 326 -12.79 -46.14 22.73
CA TYR A 326 -13.00 -45.76 21.32
C TYR A 326 -14.30 -46.41 20.80
N PRO A 327 -15.19 -45.68 20.11
CA PRO A 327 -16.41 -46.26 19.54
C PRO A 327 -16.05 -47.28 18.46
N ILE A 328 -16.57 -48.49 18.61
CA ILE A 328 -16.27 -49.65 17.75
C ILE A 328 -17.54 -50.10 17.06
N LYS A 329 -17.37 -50.69 15.87
CA LYS A 329 -18.47 -51.34 15.16
C LYS A 329 -18.51 -52.84 15.47
N PRO A 330 -19.70 -53.47 15.51
CA PRO A 330 -19.84 -54.89 15.87
C PRO A 330 -19.03 -55.85 15.00
N GLU A 331 -18.74 -55.48 13.75
CA GLU A 331 -17.99 -56.30 12.80
C GLU A 331 -16.46 -56.24 12.94
N TRP A 332 -15.93 -55.44 13.87
CA TRP A 332 -14.48 -55.24 14.02
C TRP A 332 -13.86 -56.20 15.03
N SER A 333 -12.89 -57.01 14.58
CA SER A 333 -12.14 -57.93 15.45
C SER A 333 -11.09 -57.24 16.33
N PHE A 334 -10.61 -56.06 15.94
CA PHE A 334 -9.58 -55.31 16.67
C PHE A 334 -9.92 -53.82 16.73
N CYS A 335 -9.62 -53.18 17.86
CA CYS A 335 -9.78 -51.73 18.00
C CYS A 335 -8.73 -50.97 17.17
N PRO A 336 -9.12 -50.06 16.25
CA PRO A 336 -8.17 -49.32 15.43
C PRO A 336 -7.31 -48.32 16.22
N ASN A 337 -7.74 -47.93 17.42
CA ASN A 337 -7.03 -46.95 18.24
C ASN A 337 -6.00 -47.60 19.18
N CYS A 338 -6.33 -48.72 19.83
CA CYS A 338 -5.46 -49.36 20.83
C CYS A 338 -5.05 -50.80 20.51
N ARG A 339 -5.51 -51.37 19.38
CA ARG A 339 -5.25 -52.74 18.93
C ARG A 339 -5.72 -53.86 19.87
N ALA A 340 -6.58 -53.55 20.85
CA ALA A 340 -7.21 -54.56 21.69
C ALA A 340 -8.10 -55.47 20.84
N GLU A 341 -8.05 -56.78 21.10
CA GLU A 341 -8.92 -57.77 20.47
C GLU A 341 -10.34 -57.67 21.05
N MET A 342 -11.34 -57.67 20.17
CA MET A 342 -12.74 -57.52 20.53
C MET A 342 -13.38 -58.90 20.70
N THR A 343 -13.17 -59.52 21.85
CA THR A 343 -13.72 -60.85 22.16
C THR A 343 -15.21 -60.74 22.50
N GLN A 344 -16.10 -60.72 21.50
CA GLN A 344 -17.54 -60.99 21.69
C GLN A 344 -18.24 -61.37 20.37
N ARG A 345 -18.16 -62.66 20.00
CA ARG A 345 -19.19 -63.29 19.16
C ARG A 345 -20.19 -63.98 20.10
N LYS A 346 -21.34 -63.35 20.33
CA LYS A 346 -22.54 -64.09 20.73
C LYS A 346 -23.54 -63.94 19.59
N SER A 347 -23.73 -65.03 18.86
CA SER A 347 -24.67 -65.19 17.77
C SER A 347 -26.06 -64.66 18.15
N LEU A 348 -26.64 -63.86 17.25
CA LEU A 348 -28.07 -63.61 17.20
C LEU A 348 -28.75 -64.95 16.90
N GLU A 349 -29.24 -65.64 17.93
CA GLU A 349 -30.15 -66.76 17.77
C GLU A 349 -31.56 -66.22 17.45
N THR A 350 -32.13 -66.83 16.41
CA THR A 350 -33.41 -66.60 15.74
C THR A 350 -34.61 -66.53 16.71
N PRO A 351 -35.69 -65.78 16.40
CA PRO A 351 -36.87 -65.68 17.26
C PRO A 351 -37.54 -67.06 17.47
N PRO A 352 -38.08 -67.37 18.67
CA PRO A 352 -38.84 -68.60 18.90
C PRO A 352 -40.16 -68.58 18.12
N GLU A 353 -40.45 -69.71 17.48
CA GLU A 353 -41.64 -70.01 16.70
C GLU A 353 -42.94 -69.83 17.54
N PRO A 354 -44.01 -69.25 16.98
CA PRO A 354 -45.22 -68.95 17.75
C PRO A 354 -46.01 -70.22 18.13
N PHE A 355 -46.34 -70.31 19.42
CA PHE A 355 -47.19 -71.33 20.03
C PHE A 355 -48.62 -71.29 19.45
N LYS A 356 -49.08 -72.40 18.86
CA LYS A 356 -50.45 -72.59 18.35
C LYS A 356 -51.31 -73.30 19.41
N PRO A 357 -52.33 -72.67 20.01
CA PRO A 357 -53.21 -73.33 20.98
C PRO A 357 -54.23 -74.26 20.28
N PRO A 358 -54.67 -75.35 20.94
CA PRO A 358 -55.71 -76.24 20.43
C PRO A 358 -57.10 -75.60 20.50
N GLU A 359 -57.87 -75.80 19.44
CA GLU A 359 -59.20 -75.26 19.17
C GLU A 359 -60.26 -76.00 20.00
N SER A 360 -60.98 -75.26 20.85
CA SER A 360 -62.11 -75.76 21.63
C SER A 360 -63.40 -75.66 20.82
N SER A 361 -63.97 -76.80 20.44
CA SER A 361 -65.35 -76.89 19.93
C SER A 361 -66.30 -77.27 21.08
N LEU A 362 -67.07 -76.28 21.55
CA LEU A 362 -68.27 -76.48 22.37
C LEU A 362 -69.48 -76.73 21.47
N GLU A 363 -70.42 -77.52 22.01
CA GLU A 363 -71.85 -77.66 21.66
C GLU A 363 -72.20 -78.55 20.45
N LYS A 364 -73.09 -79.55 20.57
CA LYS A 364 -74.47 -79.41 21.08
C LYS A 364 -75.14 -80.77 21.35
N ALA A 365 -76.07 -80.73 22.29
CA ALA A 365 -77.05 -81.77 22.59
C ALA A 365 -78.06 -81.99 21.44
N THR A 366 -78.51 -83.24 21.34
CA THR A 366 -79.63 -83.75 20.54
C THR A 366 -81.00 -83.30 21.05
N PRO A 367 -82.04 -83.24 20.19
CA PRO A 367 -83.43 -83.48 20.58
C PRO A 367 -83.95 -84.86 20.11
N VAL A 368 -85.07 -85.28 20.68
CA VAL A 368 -85.75 -86.60 20.63
C VAL A 368 -86.84 -86.67 19.54
N GLY A 369 -87.14 -87.88 19.05
CA GLY A 369 -88.36 -88.31 18.31
C GLY A 369 -88.03 -89.00 16.97
N ASP A 370 -88.48 -90.21 16.62
CA ASP A 370 -89.68 -91.00 16.99
C ASP A 370 -89.39 -92.41 17.54
#